data_AF-A0A7K4B286-F1
#
_entry.id   AF-A0A7K4B286-F1
#
_cell.length_a   1.000
_cell.length_b   1.000
_cell.length_c   1.000
_cell.angle_alpha   90.00
_cell.angle_beta   90.00
_cell.angle_gamma   90.00
#
_symmetry.space_group_name_H-M   'P 1'
#
loop_
_entity.id
_entity.type
_entity.pdbx_description
1 polymer ?
#
loop_
_entity_poly.entity_id
_entity_poly.type
_entity_poly.pdbx_seq_one_letter_code
_entity_poly.pdbx_strand_id
1 'polypeptide(L)'
;MNGQYGKHLKIPRTMSTQHPDNVHTPFFTENIELTGEDEVKEAYYVYSHLGCTEQMWDCEGKEVDNYVVKKLLSRYGNYFQDHRLGRDLFLTLRVPNPDIERTEAKILLETL
;
A
#
# COMPACT_ATOMS: atom_id res chain seq x y z
N MET A 1 -28.79 -17.92 -20.22
CA MET A 1 -27.70 -17.16 -20.84
C MET A 1 -28.04 -15.69 -20.76
N ASN A 2 -27.24 -14.88 -20.05
CA ASN A 2 -27.19 -13.42 -20.19
C ASN A 2 -25.95 -12.89 -19.44
N GLY A 3 -24.99 -12.39 -20.22
CA GLY A 3 -24.15 -11.25 -19.85
C GLY A 3 -22.94 -11.50 -18.94
N GLN A 4 -21.81 -11.89 -19.54
CA GLN A 4 -20.48 -11.51 -19.07
C GLN A 4 -20.35 -9.98 -19.08
N TYR A 5 -20.78 -9.30 -18.02
CA TYR A 5 -20.29 -7.96 -17.70
C TYR A 5 -19.33 -8.13 -16.53
N GLY A 6 -18.05 -7.86 -16.79
CA GLY A 6 -17.00 -7.93 -15.77
C GLY A 6 -17.44 -7.17 -14.52
N LYS A 7 -17.19 -7.75 -13.33
CA LYS A 7 -17.44 -7.06 -12.05
C LYS A 7 -16.94 -5.63 -12.18
N HIS A 8 -17.83 -4.65 -12.13
CA HIS A 8 -17.43 -3.24 -12.11
C HIS A 8 -16.38 -3.07 -11.03
N LEU A 9 -15.20 -2.54 -11.39
CA LEU A 9 -14.20 -2.10 -10.43
C LEU A 9 -14.88 -1.10 -9.50
N LYS A 10 -15.11 -1.52 -8.26
CA LYS A 10 -15.72 -0.65 -7.25
C LYS A 10 -14.61 0.22 -6.70
N ILE A 11 -14.68 1.52 -7.01
CA ILE A 11 -13.72 2.48 -6.48
C ILE A 11 -13.80 2.45 -4.94
N PRO A 12 -12.65 2.27 -4.25
CA PRO A 12 -12.57 2.33 -2.80
C PRO A 12 -13.20 3.60 -2.23
N ARG A 13 -13.86 3.49 -1.07
CA ARG A 13 -14.35 4.66 -0.32
C ARG A 13 -13.42 5.11 0.79
N THR A 14 -12.38 4.31 1.05
CA THR A 14 -11.45 4.48 2.16
C THR A 14 -10.06 4.15 1.65
N MET A 15 -9.13 5.07 1.84
CA MET A 15 -7.72 4.91 1.56
C MET A 15 -6.95 5.24 2.83
N SER A 16 -6.15 4.29 3.30
CA SER A 16 -5.14 4.52 4.34
C SER A 16 -3.86 5.08 3.71
N THR A 17 -3.10 5.88 4.45
CA THR A 17 -1.88 6.53 3.95
C THR A 17 -0.75 6.46 4.96
N GLN A 18 0.49 6.64 4.52
CA GLN A 18 1.69 6.63 5.37
C GLN A 18 2.14 8.03 5.80
N HIS A 19 1.19 8.95 6.02
CA HIS A 19 1.53 10.27 6.55
C HIS A 19 2.07 10.12 7.99
N PRO A 20 3.16 10.81 8.35
CA PRO A 20 3.73 10.74 9.70
C PRO A 20 3.04 11.71 10.66
N ASP A 21 1.71 11.66 10.74
CA ASP A 21 0.88 12.57 11.55
C ASP A 21 0.43 11.95 12.89
N ASN A 22 0.84 10.71 13.19
CA ASN A 22 0.52 10.03 14.44
C ASN A 22 1.34 10.58 15.63
N VAL A 23 0.66 10.83 16.75
CA VAL A 23 1.30 11.32 17.99
C VAL A 23 1.89 10.18 18.82
N HIS A 24 1.23 9.01 18.79
CA HIS A 24 1.62 7.84 19.57
C HIS A 24 2.13 6.71 18.68
N THR A 25 3.06 5.93 19.22
CA THR A 25 3.57 4.70 18.60
C THR A 25 2.42 3.70 18.39
N PRO A 26 2.18 3.24 17.14
CA PRO A 26 1.19 2.21 16.88
C PRO A 26 1.53 0.90 17.59
N PHE A 27 0.51 0.12 17.98
CA PHE A 27 0.69 -1.11 18.77
C PHE A 27 1.50 -2.23 18.06
N PHE A 28 1.70 -2.12 16.75
CA PHE A 28 2.40 -3.11 15.92
C PHE A 28 3.87 -2.76 15.63
N THR A 29 4.38 -1.68 16.22
CA THR A 29 5.79 -1.26 16.14
C THR A 29 6.32 -0.87 17.52
N GLU A 30 7.64 -0.89 17.68
CA GLU A 30 8.34 -0.46 18.89
C GLU A 30 8.79 1.01 18.83
N ASN A 31 8.79 1.62 17.64
CA ASN A 31 9.29 2.97 17.41
C ASN A 31 8.21 3.89 16.82
N ILE A 32 8.31 5.20 17.07
CA ILE A 32 7.36 6.17 16.50
C ILE A 32 7.51 6.30 14.98
N GLU A 33 8.74 6.12 14.49
CA GLU A 33 9.05 6.07 13.06
C GLU A 33 8.84 4.65 12.54
N LEU A 34 7.98 4.51 11.53
CA LEU A 34 7.70 3.23 10.90
C LEU A 34 8.77 2.90 9.87
N THR A 35 9.36 1.72 10.01
CA THR A 35 10.27 1.18 9.00
C THR A 35 9.48 0.43 7.92
N GLY A 36 10.09 0.14 6.75
CA GLY A 36 9.40 -0.58 5.68
C GLY A 36 8.80 -1.94 6.09
N GLU A 37 9.40 -2.60 7.09
CA GLU A 37 8.85 -3.83 7.67
C GLU A 37 7.58 -3.60 8.50
N ASP A 38 7.51 -2.49 9.21
CA ASP A 38 6.35 -2.08 9.98
C ASP A 38 5.24 -1.55 9.07
N GLU A 39 5.59 -0.82 8.01
CA GLU A 39 4.66 -0.36 6.97
C GLU A 39 3.99 -1.55 6.24
N VAL A 40 4.70 -2.65 6.00
CA VAL A 40 4.10 -3.88 5.43
C VAL A 40 3.09 -4.50 6.40
N LYS A 41 3.40 -4.54 7.69
CA LYS A 41 2.47 -5.04 8.72
C LYS A 41 1.25 -4.13 8.85
N GLU A 42 1.46 -2.82 8.82
CA GLU A 42 0.40 -1.81 8.83
C GLU A 42 -0.54 -2.00 7.65
N ALA A 43 -0.01 -2.08 6.42
CA ALA A 43 -0.81 -2.29 5.23
C ALA A 43 -1.68 -3.56 5.34
N TYR A 44 -1.12 -4.66 5.85
CA TYR A 44 -1.91 -5.86 6.13
C TYR A 44 -2.99 -5.62 7.19
N TYR A 45 -2.68 -4.95 8.29
CA TYR A 45 -3.62 -4.66 9.38
C TYR A 45 -4.78 -3.78 8.90
N VAL A 46 -4.48 -2.75 8.12
CA VAL A 46 -5.45 -1.85 7.48
C VAL A 46 -6.45 -2.64 6.63
N TYR A 47 -5.96 -3.56 5.80
CA TYR A 47 -6.85 -4.41 5.00
C TYR A 47 -7.68 -5.37 5.85
N SER A 48 -7.02 -6.12 6.73
CA SER A 48 -7.63 -7.28 7.40
C SER A 48 -8.47 -6.94 8.63
N HIS A 49 -8.18 -5.85 9.32
CA HIS A 49 -8.82 -5.50 10.59
C HIS A 49 -9.62 -4.19 10.52
N LEU A 50 -9.12 -3.18 9.78
CA LEU A 50 -9.80 -1.89 9.66
C LEU A 50 -10.81 -1.85 8.50
N GLY A 51 -10.71 -2.82 7.57
CA GLY A 51 -11.64 -2.94 6.44
C GLY A 51 -11.46 -1.85 5.38
N CYS A 52 -10.34 -1.13 5.39
CA CYS A 52 -9.99 -0.27 4.28
C CYS A 52 -9.69 -1.12 3.05
N THR A 53 -10.08 -0.64 1.87
CA THR A 53 -9.89 -1.37 0.61
C THR A 53 -8.79 -0.78 -0.26
N GLU A 54 -8.12 0.26 0.23
CA GLU A 54 -7.00 0.91 -0.46
C GLU A 54 -5.94 1.36 0.54
N GLN A 55 -4.67 1.13 0.19
CA GLN A 55 -3.51 1.67 0.89
C GLN A 55 -2.69 2.48 -0.11
N MET A 56 -2.42 3.74 0.24
CA MET A 56 -1.39 4.52 -0.43
C MET A 56 -0.03 4.06 0.07
N TRP A 57 0.85 3.72 -0.87
CA TRP A 57 2.25 3.44 -0.60
C TRP A 57 3.06 4.64 -1.08
N ASP A 58 3.72 5.30 -0.17
CA ASP A 58 4.41 6.53 -0.43
C ASP A 58 5.86 6.24 -0.83
N CYS A 59 6.16 6.56 -2.08
CA CYS A 59 7.47 6.43 -2.70
C CYS A 59 8.18 7.78 -2.84
N GLU A 60 7.54 8.88 -2.44
CA GLU A 60 8.06 10.25 -2.53
C GLU A 60 8.78 10.60 -1.22
N GLY A 61 10.03 11.08 -1.30
CA GLY A 61 10.73 11.63 -0.13
C GLY A 61 11.20 10.62 0.93
N LYS A 62 11.28 9.32 0.63
CA LYS A 62 11.83 8.28 1.53
C LYS A 62 12.45 7.09 0.79
N GLU A 63 13.33 6.34 1.47
CA GLU A 63 13.87 5.08 0.92
C GLU A 63 12.76 4.02 0.87
N VAL A 64 12.30 3.74 -0.35
CA VAL A 64 11.11 2.92 -0.60
C VAL A 64 11.45 1.43 -0.64
N ASP A 65 10.64 0.63 0.03
CA ASP A 65 10.65 -0.81 -0.17
C ASP A 65 9.91 -1.22 -1.46
N ASN A 66 10.67 -1.38 -2.54
CA ASN A 66 10.16 -1.83 -3.84
C ASN A 66 9.61 -3.27 -3.85
N TYR A 67 9.69 -4.00 -2.73
CA TYR A 67 9.22 -5.38 -2.62
C TYR A 67 7.93 -5.51 -1.80
N VAL A 68 7.22 -4.43 -1.51
CA VAL A 68 5.97 -4.42 -0.72
C VAL A 68 4.97 -5.50 -1.16
N VAL A 69 4.67 -5.61 -2.46
CA VAL A 69 3.72 -6.61 -2.99
C VAL A 69 4.22 -8.03 -2.69
N LYS A 70 5.50 -8.30 -2.93
CA LYS A 70 6.11 -9.61 -2.63
C LYS A 70 6.04 -9.93 -1.14
N LYS A 71 6.32 -8.95 -0.26
CA LYS A 71 6.28 -9.14 1.19
C LYS A 71 4.85 -9.40 1.68
N LEU A 72 3.86 -8.64 1.19
CA LEU A 72 2.45 -8.85 1.53
C LEU A 72 1.97 -10.25 1.11
N LEU A 73 2.22 -10.64 -0.14
CA LEU A 73 1.76 -11.93 -0.66
C LEU A 73 2.50 -13.12 -0.05
N SER A 74 3.80 -13.00 0.24
CA SER A 74 4.58 -14.09 0.86
C SER A 74 4.26 -14.29 2.34
N ARG A 75 4.03 -13.21 3.10
CA ARG A 75 3.78 -13.29 4.54
C ARG A 75 2.33 -13.56 4.89
N TYR A 76 1.39 -12.98 4.12
CA TYR A 76 -0.04 -13.03 4.40
C TYR A 76 -0.82 -13.70 3.27
N GLY A 77 -0.20 -14.64 2.56
CA GLY A 77 -0.76 -15.28 1.38
C GLY A 77 -2.15 -15.88 1.60
N ASN A 78 -2.43 -16.46 2.77
CA ASN A 78 -3.75 -17.01 3.09
C ASN A 78 -4.86 -15.95 3.02
N TYR A 79 -4.59 -14.72 3.49
CA TYR A 79 -5.57 -13.63 3.44
C TYR A 79 -5.79 -13.12 2.01
N PHE A 80 -4.69 -12.95 1.26
CA PHE A 80 -4.72 -12.43 -0.11
C PHE A 80 -5.20 -13.44 -1.16
N GLN A 81 -5.33 -14.72 -0.81
CA GLN A 81 -6.03 -15.71 -1.64
C GLN A 81 -7.51 -15.35 -1.82
N ASP A 82 -8.16 -14.94 -0.73
CA ASP A 82 -9.58 -14.55 -0.74
C ASP A 82 -9.80 -13.06 -1.03
N HIS A 83 -8.80 -12.22 -0.72
CA HIS A 83 -8.84 -10.77 -0.91
C HIS A 83 -7.76 -10.32 -1.91
N ARG A 84 -8.04 -10.41 -3.21
CA ARG A 84 -7.00 -10.26 -4.23
C ARG A 84 -6.61 -8.78 -4.41
N LEU A 85 -5.32 -8.49 -4.31
CA LEU A 85 -4.75 -7.19 -4.71
C LEU A 85 -5.01 -6.94 -6.21
N GLY A 86 -5.39 -5.71 -6.54
CA GLY A 86 -5.78 -5.27 -7.88
C GLY A 86 -7.20 -5.64 -8.30
N ARG A 87 -7.97 -6.32 -7.43
CA ARG A 87 -9.37 -6.69 -7.70
C ARG A 87 -10.30 -6.32 -6.55
N ASP A 88 -9.98 -6.83 -5.36
CA ASP A 88 -10.78 -6.65 -4.14
C ASP A 88 -10.14 -5.59 -3.23
N LEU A 89 -8.80 -5.49 -3.26
CA LEU A 89 -7.98 -4.51 -2.53
C LEU A 89 -7.06 -3.77 -3.50
N PHE A 90 -6.70 -2.52 -3.19
CA PHE A 90 -5.85 -1.69 -4.04
C PHE A 90 -4.64 -1.16 -3.29
N LEU A 91 -3.47 -1.29 -3.91
CA LEU A 91 -2.25 -0.64 -3.46
C LEU A 91 -1.92 0.46 -4.46
N THR A 92 -1.96 1.71 -4.02
CA THR A 92 -1.82 2.89 -4.89
C THR A 92 -0.52 3.59 -4.56
N LEU A 93 0.40 3.64 -5.53
CA LEU A 93 1.71 4.24 -5.35
C LEU A 93 1.60 5.76 -5.47
N ARG A 94 2.13 6.49 -4.49
CA ARG A 94 2.43 7.91 -4.58
C ARG A 94 3.91 8.03 -4.96
N VAL A 95 4.21 8.61 -6.11
CA VAL A 95 5.56 8.68 -6.67
C VAL A 95 6.06 10.13 -6.70
N PRO A 96 7.39 10.35 -6.65
CA PRO A 96 7.95 11.68 -6.73
C PRO A 96 7.58 12.38 -8.04
N ASN A 97 7.42 13.70 -8.00
CA ASN A 97 7.21 14.49 -9.22
C ASN A 97 8.56 14.76 -9.91
N PRO A 98 8.86 14.14 -11.06
CA PRO A 98 10.19 14.22 -11.69
C PRO A 98 10.57 15.62 -12.17
N ASP A 99 9.60 16.50 -12.43
CA ASP A 99 9.87 17.88 -12.85
C ASP A 99 10.37 18.77 -11.70
N ILE A 100 9.99 18.42 -10.46
CA ILE A 100 10.36 19.11 -9.22
C ILE A 100 11.53 18.40 -8.55
N GLU A 101 11.43 17.08 -8.36
CA GLU A 101 12.38 16.23 -7.65
C GLU A 101 13.31 15.51 -8.63
N ARG A 102 14.07 16.29 -9.38
CA ARG A 102 14.90 15.80 -10.50
C ARG A 102 15.90 14.72 -10.11
N THR A 103 16.39 14.74 -8.86
CA THR A 103 17.32 13.73 -8.32
C THR A 103 16.63 12.39 -8.01
N GLU A 104 15.31 12.42 -7.75
CA GLU A 104 14.50 11.25 -7.41
C GLU A 104 13.71 10.71 -8.62
N ALA A 105 13.87 11.31 -9.80
CA ALA A 105 13.24 10.85 -11.04
C ALA A 105 13.56 9.38 -11.38
N LYS A 106 14.67 8.83 -10.88
CA LYS A 106 15.00 7.41 -11.02
C LYS A 106 14.06 6.50 -10.21
N ILE A 107 13.59 6.96 -9.05
CA ILE A 107 12.68 6.21 -8.17
C ILE A 107 11.36 5.93 -8.91
N LEU A 108 10.86 6.90 -9.69
CA LEU A 108 9.70 6.69 -10.56
C LEU A 108 9.88 5.47 -11.49
N LEU A 109 11.05 5.33 -12.11
CA LEU A 109 11.35 4.19 -12.99
C LEU A 109 11.53 2.87 -12.23
N GLU A 110 12.02 2.91 -11.00
CA GLU A 110 12.22 1.71 -10.17
C GLU A 110 10.91 1.21 -9.54
N THR A 111 9.91 2.08 -9.42
CA THR A 111 8.62 1.76 -8.80
C THR A 111 7.59 1.20 -9.82
N LEU A 112 7.76 1.48 -11.11
CA LEU A 112 6.88 1.03 -12.21
C LEU A 112 7.25 -0.38 -12.71
#